data_AF-A0A958D9F0-F1
#
_entry.id   AF-A0A958D9F0-F1
#
_cell.length_a   1.000
_cell.length_b   1.000
_cell.length_c   1.000
_cell.angle_alpha   90.00
_cell.angle_beta   90.00
_cell.angle_gamma   90.00
#
_symmetry.space_group_name_H-M   'P 1'
#
loop_
_entity.id
_entity.type
_entity.pdbx_description
1 polymer ?
#
loop_
_entity_poly.entity_id
_entity_poly.type
_entity_poly.pdbx_seq_one_letter_code
_entity_poly.pdbx_strand_id
1 'polypeptide(L)'
;QAGATTAYIAANFNNSGSPGTISNWMLTPEMSMSDGDTLSFWTRTVTGSTFPDRLQVRLSTAGSSTNVGVGANDVGDFTTLLLDINPSLLQGGYPDDWAQYTITLSGLPGGMADGRVAWRYFVTDAGPTGANSNYIGIDTVEYVAGMAEPCTALADIPWLSVSPSNGSNGGGTNTNVTATFDSTGLADGVYTGNLCITSNDPDAGPGNGTDLVIVPVTLTVRPPTAVVVTNLAAESADLPAGGTAAAVSAFLAALLTVVVVSYRQRRQRR
;
A
#
# COMPACT_ATOMS: atom_id res chain seq x y z
N GLN A 1 -0.33 -8.79 26.52
CA GLN A 1 -0.18 -7.64 27.44
C GLN A 1 1.12 -7.81 28.21
N ALA A 2 1.92 -6.75 28.36
CA ALA A 2 3.24 -6.79 28.98
C ALA A 2 3.41 -5.68 30.02
N GLY A 3 4.32 -5.87 30.97
CA GLY A 3 4.57 -4.89 32.03
C GLY A 3 3.66 -5.03 33.25
N ALA A 4 3.68 -4.02 34.12
CA ALA A 4 2.90 -4.02 35.36
C ALA A 4 1.39 -3.92 35.08
N THR A 5 0.55 -4.38 36.02
CA THR A 5 -0.91 -4.44 35.85
C THR A 5 -1.57 -3.10 35.52
N THR A 6 -0.94 -1.97 35.85
CA THR A 6 -1.45 -0.61 35.57
C THR A 6 -0.62 0.13 34.50
N ALA A 7 0.29 -0.56 33.80
CA ALA A 7 1.19 0.05 32.83
C ALA A 7 0.57 0.03 31.43
N TYR A 8 -0.52 0.78 31.23
CA TYR A 8 -1.20 0.91 29.95
C TYR A 8 -1.84 2.30 29.82
N ILE A 9 -2.08 2.75 28.58
CA ILE A 9 -2.80 4.02 28.37
C ILE A 9 -4.30 3.78 28.45
N ALA A 10 -5.04 4.73 29.01
CA ALA A 10 -6.48 4.59 29.19
C ALA A 10 -7.25 5.89 28.98
N ALA A 11 -8.54 5.73 28.66
CA ALA A 11 -9.54 6.79 28.61
C ALA A 11 -10.86 6.26 29.18
N ASN A 12 -11.76 7.14 29.59
CA ASN A 12 -13.03 6.73 30.17
C ASN A 12 -14.19 7.65 29.74
N PHE A 13 -15.38 7.35 30.23
CA PHE A 13 -16.61 8.07 29.92
C PHE A 13 -16.53 9.59 30.20
N ASN A 14 -15.62 10.06 31.07
CA ASN A 14 -15.47 11.51 31.37
C ASN A 14 -14.81 12.29 30.23
N ASN A 15 -14.38 11.63 29.16
CA ASN A 15 -13.82 12.27 27.97
C ASN A 15 -14.85 12.91 27.03
N SER A 16 -16.11 13.07 27.47
CA SER A 16 -17.13 13.89 26.80
C SER A 16 -18.04 14.61 27.79
N GLY A 17 -18.89 15.51 27.27
CA GLY A 17 -20.04 16.05 28.02
C GLY A 17 -21.11 14.99 28.32
N SER A 18 -22.24 15.42 28.91
CA SER A 18 -23.27 14.52 29.45
C SER A 18 -24.67 14.84 28.87
N PRO A 19 -25.22 14.03 27.93
CA PRO A 19 -24.49 13.08 27.09
C PRO A 19 -23.64 13.79 26.02
N GLY A 20 -22.66 13.08 25.46
CA GLY A 20 -21.74 13.61 24.48
C GLY A 20 -21.28 12.58 23.46
N THR A 21 -20.30 12.96 22.65
CA THR A 21 -19.58 12.03 21.76
C THR A 21 -18.10 12.08 22.12
N ILE A 22 -17.53 10.95 22.54
CA ILE A 22 -16.09 10.82 22.73
C ILE A 22 -15.46 10.65 21.35
N SER A 23 -14.37 11.38 21.09
CA SER A 23 -13.53 11.22 19.90
C SER A 23 -12.08 11.52 20.27
N ASN A 24 -11.50 10.68 21.12
CA ASN A 24 -10.10 10.81 21.52
C ASN A 24 -9.20 10.11 20.50
N TRP A 25 -8.07 10.73 20.18
CA TRP A 25 -7.12 10.23 19.20
C TRP A 25 -5.74 10.02 19.83
N MET A 26 -5.15 8.85 19.58
CA MET A 26 -3.75 8.54 19.87
C MET A 26 -3.06 8.17 18.56
N LEU A 27 -2.00 8.87 18.20
CA LEU A 27 -1.31 8.74 16.93
C LEU A 27 0.07 8.12 17.14
N THR A 28 0.52 7.26 16.22
CA THR A 28 1.94 6.90 16.11
C THR A 28 2.78 8.13 15.74
N PRO A 29 4.11 8.09 15.93
CA PRO A 29 5.04 8.87 15.12
C PRO A 29 4.79 8.66 13.61
N GLU A 30 5.36 9.54 12.79
CA GLU A 30 5.39 9.29 11.34
C GLU A 30 6.24 8.04 11.08
N MET A 31 5.74 7.19 10.20
CA MET A 31 6.32 5.89 9.90
C MET A 31 6.24 5.63 8.40
N SER A 32 7.26 4.97 7.88
CA SER A 32 7.22 4.39 6.53
C SER A 32 6.56 3.03 6.62
N MET A 33 5.46 2.85 5.89
CA MET A 33 4.64 1.65 5.87
C MET A 33 4.68 0.98 4.50
N SER A 34 4.54 -0.34 4.49
CA SER A 34 4.43 -1.18 3.31
C SER A 34 3.25 -2.15 3.44
N ASP A 35 2.69 -2.54 2.29
CA ASP A 35 1.73 -3.63 2.25
C ASP A 35 2.38 -4.91 2.79
N GLY A 36 1.65 -5.65 3.62
CA GLY A 36 2.15 -6.82 4.35
C GLY A 36 2.69 -6.53 5.75
N ASP A 37 2.93 -5.26 6.10
CA ASP A 37 3.27 -4.89 7.48
C ASP A 37 2.17 -5.24 8.46
N THR A 38 2.54 -5.57 9.69
CA THR A 38 1.57 -5.90 10.74
C THR A 38 1.62 -4.94 11.91
N LEU A 39 0.45 -4.52 12.35
CA LEU A 39 0.25 -3.77 13.59
C LEU A 39 -0.56 -4.64 14.54
N SER A 40 -0.03 -4.89 15.74
CA SER A 40 -0.76 -5.56 16.81
C SER A 40 -0.85 -4.70 18.06
N PHE A 41 -1.91 -4.89 18.84
CA PHE A 41 -2.09 -4.23 20.14
C PHE A 41 -3.07 -5.01 20.99
N TRP A 42 -3.03 -4.77 22.30
CA TRP A 42 -3.97 -5.32 23.26
C TRP A 42 -4.96 -4.25 23.70
N THR A 43 -6.23 -4.61 23.87
CA THR A 43 -7.25 -3.71 24.39
C THR A 43 -8.27 -4.43 25.26
N ARG A 44 -8.86 -3.69 26.20
CA ARG A 44 -9.99 -4.16 27.03
C ARG A 44 -10.81 -3.01 27.60
N THR A 45 -12.02 -3.32 28.05
CA THR A 45 -12.78 -2.54 29.03
C THR A 45 -12.61 -3.14 30.43
N VAL A 46 -13.42 -2.71 31.40
CA VAL A 46 -13.49 -3.32 32.74
C VAL A 46 -14.36 -4.59 32.71
N THR A 47 -13.97 -5.59 33.49
CA THR A 47 -14.70 -6.87 33.60
C THR A 47 -16.17 -6.65 33.95
N GLY A 48 -17.07 -7.24 33.16
CA GLY A 48 -18.52 -7.11 33.36
C GLY A 48 -19.10 -5.74 33.00
N SER A 49 -18.42 -4.92 32.20
CA SER A 49 -18.96 -3.63 31.73
C SER A 49 -20.29 -3.82 31.00
N THR A 50 -21.31 -3.08 31.42
CA THR A 50 -22.62 -3.01 30.76
C THR A 50 -22.74 -1.86 29.78
N PHE A 51 -21.76 -0.96 29.75
CA PHE A 51 -21.73 0.21 28.87
C PHE A 51 -20.83 -0.08 27.66
N PRO A 52 -21.37 -0.05 26.43
CA PRO A 52 -20.61 -0.34 25.23
C PRO A 52 -19.48 0.68 24.98
N ASP A 53 -18.27 0.17 24.78
CA ASP A 53 -17.11 0.92 24.28
C ASP A 53 -16.87 0.58 22.80
N ARG A 54 -16.24 1.49 22.04
CA ARG A 54 -15.83 1.29 20.63
C ARG A 54 -14.48 1.90 20.36
N LEU A 55 -13.63 1.17 19.65
CA LEU A 55 -12.30 1.60 19.25
C LEU A 55 -12.12 1.40 17.74
N GLN A 56 -11.76 2.48 17.05
CA GLN A 56 -11.34 2.43 15.65
C GLN A 56 -9.82 2.47 15.55
N VAL A 57 -9.27 1.78 14.57
CA VAL A 57 -7.90 1.97 14.10
C VAL A 57 -7.97 2.55 12.69
N ARG A 58 -7.31 3.68 12.48
CA ARG A 58 -7.37 4.44 11.23
C ARG A 58 -5.98 4.79 10.73
N LEU A 59 -5.85 4.90 9.42
CA LEU A 59 -4.61 5.17 8.72
C LEU A 59 -4.71 6.49 7.96
N SER A 60 -3.63 7.26 8.01
CA SER A 60 -3.37 8.39 7.12
C SER A 60 -2.06 8.14 6.37
N THR A 61 -2.05 8.41 5.06
CA THR A 61 -0.84 8.43 4.21
C THR A 61 -0.40 9.85 3.88
N ALA A 62 -0.83 10.83 4.68
CA ALA A 62 -0.50 12.25 4.52
C ALA A 62 0.82 12.62 5.23
N GLY A 63 1.81 11.72 5.20
CA GLY A 63 3.12 11.89 5.84
C GLY A 63 3.01 12.32 7.30
N SER A 64 3.72 13.39 7.65
CA SER A 64 3.80 13.91 9.02
C SER A 64 2.49 14.46 9.61
N SER A 65 1.40 14.59 8.84
CA SER A 65 0.16 15.23 9.28
C SER A 65 -0.40 14.65 10.59
N THR A 66 -0.97 15.51 11.41
CA THR A 66 -1.70 15.15 12.65
C THR A 66 -3.15 15.66 12.62
N ASN A 67 -3.66 16.04 11.45
CA ASN A 67 -5.01 16.58 11.32
C ASN A 67 -6.06 15.48 11.46
N VAL A 68 -6.79 15.49 12.57
CA VAL A 68 -7.91 14.57 12.86
C VAL A 68 -9.29 15.21 12.65
N GLY A 69 -9.34 16.43 12.12
CA GLY A 69 -10.56 17.23 11.98
C GLY A 69 -10.88 18.09 13.21
N VAL A 70 -12.03 18.76 13.17
CA VAL A 70 -12.43 19.75 14.18
C VAL A 70 -13.58 19.24 15.05
N GLY A 71 -14.58 18.62 14.43
CA GLY A 71 -15.76 18.07 15.08
C GLY A 71 -15.56 16.63 15.53
N ALA A 72 -16.42 16.20 16.48
CA ALA A 72 -16.36 14.86 17.04
C ALA A 72 -16.60 13.74 16.02
N ASN A 73 -17.20 14.02 14.85
CA ASN A 73 -17.43 13.05 13.77
C ASN A 73 -16.35 13.09 12.67
N ASP A 74 -15.51 14.12 12.66
CA ASP A 74 -14.51 14.30 11.62
C ASP A 74 -13.40 13.26 11.78
N VAL A 75 -12.69 12.99 10.69
CA VAL A 75 -11.52 12.08 10.68
C VAL A 75 -10.24 12.77 10.18
N GLY A 76 -10.35 14.01 9.71
CA GLY A 76 -9.25 14.72 9.06
C GLY A 76 -8.61 13.86 7.97
N ASP A 77 -7.30 13.65 8.08
CA ASP A 77 -6.52 12.89 7.10
C ASP A 77 -6.52 11.37 7.37
N PHE A 78 -7.15 10.89 8.44
CA PHE A 78 -7.22 9.48 8.85
C PHE A 78 -8.44 8.77 8.23
N THR A 79 -8.55 8.85 6.92
CA THR A 79 -9.74 8.44 6.16
C THR A 79 -9.86 6.93 6.03
N THR A 80 -8.75 6.20 5.98
CA THR A 80 -8.74 4.73 5.87
C THR A 80 -9.07 4.07 7.22
N LEU A 81 -10.16 3.30 7.27
CA LEU A 81 -10.53 2.51 8.45
C LEU A 81 -9.90 1.11 8.36
N LEU A 82 -8.99 0.80 9.28
CA LEU A 82 -8.30 -0.50 9.33
C LEU A 82 -9.03 -1.52 10.20
N LEU A 83 -9.60 -1.08 11.32
CA LEU A 83 -10.32 -1.92 12.27
C LEU A 83 -11.39 -1.10 13.00
N ASP A 84 -12.52 -1.74 13.30
CA ASP A 84 -13.60 -1.15 14.09
C ASP A 84 -14.12 -2.19 15.09
N ILE A 85 -13.73 -2.04 16.35
CA ILE A 85 -14.14 -2.93 17.43
C ILE A 85 -15.45 -2.40 18.02
N ASN A 86 -16.47 -3.26 18.04
CA ASN A 86 -17.83 -2.93 18.47
C ASN A 86 -18.49 -1.77 17.69
N PRO A 87 -18.57 -1.86 16.34
CA PRO A 87 -19.02 -0.75 15.49
C PRO A 87 -20.48 -0.33 15.75
N SER A 88 -21.30 -1.24 16.28
CA SER A 88 -22.71 -1.03 16.59
C SER A 88 -22.98 -0.70 18.06
N LEU A 89 -21.94 -0.51 18.88
CA LEU A 89 -22.05 -0.21 20.32
C LEU A 89 -22.98 -1.20 21.04
N LEU A 90 -22.73 -2.50 20.84
CA LEU A 90 -23.48 -3.55 21.52
C LEU A 90 -22.87 -3.83 22.89
N GLN A 91 -23.72 -4.09 23.89
CA GLN A 91 -23.26 -4.57 25.18
C GLN A 91 -22.52 -5.90 25.02
N GLY A 92 -21.34 -6.03 25.63
CA GLY A 92 -20.46 -7.18 25.45
C GLY A 92 -19.76 -7.25 24.08
N GLY A 93 -19.92 -6.24 23.22
CA GLY A 93 -19.25 -6.17 21.91
C GLY A 93 -17.78 -5.71 21.98
N TYR A 94 -17.35 -5.18 23.13
CA TYR A 94 -15.97 -4.80 23.41
C TYR A 94 -15.38 -5.77 24.45
N PRO A 95 -14.11 -6.22 24.30
CA PRO A 95 -13.55 -7.25 25.17
C PRO A 95 -13.40 -6.75 26.61
N ASP A 96 -13.90 -7.52 27.59
CA ASP A 96 -13.84 -7.21 29.02
C ASP A 96 -12.65 -7.87 29.74
N ASP A 97 -11.93 -8.74 29.03
CA ASP A 97 -10.57 -9.19 29.30
C ASP A 97 -9.61 -8.68 28.21
N TRP A 98 -8.29 -8.70 28.48
CA TRP A 98 -7.28 -8.32 27.49
C TRP A 98 -7.36 -9.19 26.25
N ALA A 99 -7.71 -8.60 25.11
CA ALA A 99 -7.72 -9.24 23.81
C ALA A 99 -6.70 -8.57 22.88
N GLN A 100 -5.94 -9.38 22.13
CA GLN A 100 -5.04 -8.89 21.10
C GLN A 100 -5.78 -8.76 19.77
N TYR A 101 -5.51 -7.68 19.05
CA TYR A 101 -5.91 -7.49 17.67
C TYR A 101 -4.66 -7.32 16.81
N THR A 102 -4.69 -7.90 15.63
CA THR A 102 -3.63 -7.80 14.62
C THR A 102 -4.24 -7.36 13.30
N ILE A 103 -3.60 -6.38 12.66
CA ILE A 103 -3.99 -5.79 11.39
C ILE A 103 -2.81 -5.99 10.44
N THR A 104 -3.06 -6.52 9.25
CA THR A 104 -2.09 -6.51 8.14
C THR A 104 -2.42 -5.34 7.22
N LEU A 105 -1.45 -4.46 6.98
CA LEU A 105 -1.62 -3.33 6.07
C LEU A 105 -1.70 -3.83 4.63
N SER A 106 -2.62 -3.27 3.87
CA SER A 106 -2.78 -3.53 2.43
C SER A 106 -3.44 -2.35 1.74
N GLY A 107 -3.23 -2.21 0.42
CA GLY A 107 -3.85 -1.18 -0.38
C GLY A 107 -3.21 0.20 -0.21
N LEU A 108 -1.95 0.27 0.24
CA LEU A 108 -1.18 1.52 0.24
C LEU A 108 -0.90 1.98 -1.21
N PRO A 109 -0.92 3.30 -1.50
CA PRO A 109 -0.58 3.80 -2.82
C PRO A 109 0.82 3.34 -3.27
N GLY A 110 0.90 2.54 -4.34
CA GLY A 110 2.18 1.97 -4.80
C GLY A 110 2.79 0.92 -3.87
N GLY A 111 2.00 0.35 -2.96
CA GLY A 111 2.42 -0.67 -1.99
C GLY A 111 3.24 -0.13 -0.81
N MET A 112 3.52 1.18 -0.76
CA MET A 112 4.26 1.83 0.31
C MET A 112 3.81 3.28 0.52
N ALA A 113 3.80 3.76 1.76
CA ALA A 113 3.48 5.15 2.06
C ALA A 113 4.08 5.61 3.39
N ASP A 114 4.44 6.89 3.45
CA ASP A 114 4.73 7.56 4.71
C ASP A 114 3.44 8.10 5.33
N GLY A 115 3.29 7.93 6.64
CA GLY A 115 2.06 8.31 7.30
C GLY A 115 1.99 7.92 8.77
N ARG A 116 0.77 7.76 9.27
CA ARG A 116 0.50 7.42 10.67
C ARG A 116 -0.66 6.46 10.79
N VAL A 117 -0.58 5.58 11.79
CA VAL A 117 -1.75 4.88 12.30
C VAL A 117 -2.24 5.57 13.57
N ALA A 118 -3.55 5.60 13.77
CA ALA A 118 -4.17 6.18 14.94
C ALA A 118 -5.25 5.28 15.53
N TRP A 119 -5.32 5.28 16.86
CA TRP A 119 -6.43 4.73 17.62
C TRP A 119 -7.40 5.85 17.93
N ARG A 120 -8.67 5.64 17.61
CA ARG A 120 -9.75 6.57 17.92
C ARG A 120 -10.77 5.91 18.84
N TYR A 121 -10.81 6.34 20.10
CA TYR A 121 -11.91 5.99 21.00
C TYR A 121 -13.10 6.84 20.60
N PHE A 122 -14.07 6.24 19.91
CA PHE A 122 -15.20 6.93 19.30
C PHE A 122 -16.52 6.34 19.77
N VAL A 123 -17.20 7.05 20.67
CA VAL A 123 -18.42 6.58 21.31
C VAL A 123 -19.45 7.69 21.33
N THR A 124 -20.59 7.47 20.67
CA THR A 124 -21.75 8.36 20.68
C THR A 124 -22.65 8.06 21.87
N ASP A 125 -23.41 9.05 22.34
CA ASP A 125 -24.23 8.92 23.57
C ASP A 125 -23.38 8.46 24.75
N ALA A 126 -22.19 9.04 24.86
CA ALA A 126 -21.20 8.80 25.89
C ALA A 126 -21.37 9.80 27.05
N GLY A 127 -20.55 9.66 28.10
CA GLY A 127 -20.54 10.58 29.23
C GLY A 127 -21.27 10.05 30.47
N PRO A 128 -21.23 10.79 31.59
CA PRO A 128 -21.79 10.34 32.88
C PRO A 128 -23.28 9.96 32.87
N THR A 129 -24.05 10.51 31.93
CA THR A 129 -25.48 10.20 31.74
C THR A 129 -25.78 9.57 30.38
N GLY A 130 -24.75 9.25 29.59
CA GLY A 130 -24.92 8.60 28.28
C GLY A 130 -25.21 7.11 28.43
N ALA A 131 -25.82 6.50 27.41
CA ALA A 131 -26.07 5.06 27.39
C ALA A 131 -24.80 4.23 27.09
N ASN A 132 -23.75 4.85 26.55
CA ASN A 132 -22.51 4.21 26.14
C ASN A 132 -21.28 4.77 26.87
N SER A 133 -20.11 4.17 26.62
CA SER A 133 -18.79 4.47 27.20
C SER A 133 -18.61 4.06 28.65
N ASN A 134 -17.47 3.44 28.96
CA ASN A 134 -17.04 3.19 30.32
C ASN A 134 -15.57 3.52 30.48
N TYR A 135 -14.70 2.61 30.06
CA TYR A 135 -13.27 2.68 30.26
C TYR A 135 -12.62 1.79 29.20
N ILE A 136 -11.57 2.27 28.57
CA ILE A 136 -10.73 1.42 27.72
C ILE A 136 -9.28 1.52 28.15
N GLY A 137 -8.56 0.40 28.06
CA GLY A 137 -7.11 0.34 28.13
C GLY A 137 -6.53 -0.14 26.81
N ILE A 138 -5.42 0.44 26.38
CA ILE A 138 -4.61 -0.04 25.24
C ILE A 138 -3.19 -0.31 25.75
N ASP A 139 -2.63 -1.46 25.38
CA ASP A 139 -1.29 -1.86 25.79
C ASP A 139 -0.57 -2.61 24.65
N THR A 140 0.76 -2.66 24.75
CA THR A 140 1.64 -3.53 23.96
C THR A 140 1.37 -3.38 22.47
N VAL A 141 1.45 -2.12 22.00
CA VAL A 141 1.42 -1.81 20.57
C VAL A 141 2.74 -2.27 19.97
N GLU A 142 2.66 -3.11 18.96
CA GLU A 142 3.78 -3.63 18.21
C GLU A 142 3.54 -3.40 16.73
N TYR A 143 4.52 -2.78 16.08
CA TYR A 143 4.57 -2.70 14.63
C TYR A 143 5.73 -3.55 14.15
N VAL A 144 5.41 -4.53 13.33
CA VAL A 144 6.38 -5.42 12.70
C VAL A 144 6.29 -5.13 11.22
N ALA A 145 7.38 -4.59 10.67
CA ALA A 145 7.56 -4.55 9.23
C ALA A 145 7.36 -5.99 8.72
N GLY A 146 6.46 -6.16 7.77
CA GLY A 146 6.33 -7.40 7.05
C GLY A 146 7.67 -7.69 6.41
N MET A 147 7.88 -8.93 5.98
CA MET A 147 8.82 -9.09 4.86
C MET A 147 8.18 -8.26 3.75
N ALA A 148 8.57 -6.99 3.59
CA ALA A 148 8.03 -6.10 2.58
C ALA A 148 7.99 -6.93 1.32
N GLU A 149 6.79 -7.23 0.79
CA GLU A 149 6.69 -8.06 -0.40
C GLU A 149 7.60 -7.36 -1.40
N PRO A 150 8.78 -7.90 -1.74
CA PRO A 150 9.77 -7.12 -2.46
C PRO A 150 9.38 -7.02 -3.94
N CYS A 151 8.10 -7.27 -4.22
CA CYS A 151 7.48 -7.65 -5.45
C CYS A 151 6.32 -6.68 -5.67
N THR A 152 6.40 -5.94 -6.76
CA THR A 152 5.27 -5.14 -7.23
C THR A 152 4.30 -6.07 -7.95
N ALA A 153 3.03 -6.09 -7.54
CA ALA A 153 2.02 -6.85 -8.26
C ALA A 153 1.87 -6.28 -9.68
N LEU A 154 1.80 -7.14 -10.70
CA LEU A 154 1.70 -6.71 -12.10
C LEU A 154 0.43 -5.85 -12.37
N ALA A 155 -0.60 -6.02 -11.55
CA ALA A 155 -1.80 -5.19 -11.61
C ALA A 155 -1.54 -3.71 -11.24
N ASP A 156 -0.55 -3.45 -10.37
CA ASP A 156 -0.21 -2.11 -9.89
C ASP A 156 0.80 -1.41 -10.80
N ILE A 157 1.42 -2.14 -11.73
CA ILE A 157 2.33 -1.63 -12.77
C ILE A 157 1.82 -2.03 -14.17
N PRO A 158 0.67 -1.50 -14.62
CA PRO A 158 0.04 -1.90 -15.89
C PRO A 158 0.89 -1.60 -17.13
N TRP A 159 1.92 -0.78 -16.97
CA TRP A 159 2.94 -0.50 -17.98
C TRP A 159 3.95 -1.64 -18.18
N LEU A 160 3.88 -2.72 -17.38
CA LEU A 160 4.69 -3.92 -17.52
C LEU A 160 3.80 -5.17 -17.61
N SER A 161 4.06 -6.02 -18.60
CA SER A 161 3.50 -7.37 -18.67
C SER A 161 4.60 -8.40 -18.88
N VAL A 162 4.39 -9.64 -18.44
CA VAL A 162 5.35 -10.74 -18.59
C VAL A 162 4.67 -11.98 -19.17
N SER A 163 5.34 -12.67 -20.09
CA SER A 163 4.84 -13.91 -20.68
C SER A 163 5.97 -14.89 -21.03
N PRO A 164 5.89 -16.17 -20.60
CA PRO A 164 4.88 -16.70 -19.69
C PRO A 164 5.09 -16.18 -18.25
N SER A 165 4.00 -16.01 -17.48
CA SER A 165 4.05 -15.56 -16.07
C SER A 165 4.31 -16.70 -15.08
N ASN A 166 4.29 -17.94 -15.54
CA ASN A 166 4.68 -19.14 -14.80
C ASN A 166 5.14 -20.23 -15.79
N GLY A 167 5.85 -21.23 -15.29
CA GLY A 167 6.30 -22.35 -16.10
C GLY A 167 7.12 -23.36 -15.30
N SER A 168 7.60 -24.39 -15.98
CA SER A 168 8.50 -25.39 -15.39
C SER A 168 9.60 -25.73 -16.39
N ASN A 169 10.82 -25.92 -15.88
CA ASN A 169 11.99 -26.32 -16.66
C ASN A 169 12.45 -27.69 -16.20
N GLY A 170 12.92 -28.52 -17.13
CA GLY A 170 13.71 -29.70 -16.79
C GLY A 170 15.10 -29.29 -16.30
N GLY A 171 15.76 -30.16 -15.52
CA GLY A 171 17.11 -29.91 -15.03
C GLY A 171 18.10 -29.66 -16.18
N GLY A 172 18.77 -28.50 -16.17
CA GLY A 172 19.69 -28.08 -17.22
C GLY A 172 19.06 -27.41 -18.44
N THR A 173 17.75 -27.15 -18.42
CA THR A 173 17.02 -26.44 -19.50
C THR A 173 16.58 -25.05 -19.05
N ASN A 174 16.31 -24.19 -20.04
CA ASN A 174 15.85 -22.82 -19.82
C ASN A 174 14.57 -22.56 -20.63
N THR A 175 13.68 -21.74 -20.06
CA THR A 175 12.53 -21.15 -20.77
C THR A 175 12.72 -19.65 -20.79
N ASN A 176 12.49 -19.02 -21.95
CA ASN A 176 12.55 -17.57 -22.06
C ASN A 176 11.28 -16.94 -21.50
N VAL A 177 11.43 -15.91 -20.67
CA VAL A 177 10.35 -15.04 -20.21
C VAL A 177 10.51 -13.68 -20.90
N THR A 178 9.45 -13.21 -21.54
CA THR A 178 9.41 -11.91 -22.22
C THR A 178 8.76 -10.90 -21.29
N ALA A 179 9.45 -9.80 -20.99
CA ALA A 179 8.89 -8.62 -20.34
C ALA A 179 8.57 -7.56 -21.40
N THR A 180 7.32 -7.09 -21.43
CA THR A 180 6.82 -6.08 -22.37
C THR A 180 6.48 -4.81 -21.59
N PHE A 181 7.07 -3.70 -22.01
CA PHE A 181 6.81 -2.38 -21.44
C PHE A 181 5.85 -1.62 -22.37
N ASP A 182 4.76 -1.09 -21.83
CA ASP A 182 3.77 -0.29 -22.55
C ASP A 182 3.68 1.12 -21.93
N SER A 183 4.16 2.11 -22.68
CA SER A 183 4.10 3.52 -22.28
C SER A 183 2.83 4.23 -22.77
N THR A 184 1.89 3.53 -23.40
CA THR A 184 0.69 4.14 -23.98
C THR A 184 -0.13 4.84 -22.91
N GLY A 185 -0.36 6.15 -23.08
CA GLY A 185 -1.14 6.96 -22.15
C GLY A 185 -0.42 7.37 -20.86
N LEU A 186 0.87 7.02 -20.71
CA LEU A 186 1.67 7.49 -19.59
C LEU A 186 2.22 8.91 -19.82
N ALA A 187 2.34 9.67 -18.75
CA ALA A 187 2.97 10.98 -18.76
C ALA A 187 4.50 10.87 -18.81
N ASP A 188 5.18 11.96 -19.15
CA ASP A 188 6.64 12.07 -19.00
C ASP A 188 7.04 11.79 -17.56
N GLY A 189 8.03 10.90 -17.36
CA GLY A 189 8.42 10.48 -16.03
C GLY A 189 9.19 9.16 -15.96
N VAL A 190 9.61 8.84 -14.73
CA VAL A 190 10.26 7.58 -14.39
C VAL A 190 9.27 6.72 -13.60
N TYR A 191 9.03 5.52 -14.07
CA TYR A 191 8.17 4.52 -13.46
C TYR A 191 9.04 3.35 -13.00
N THR A 192 8.90 2.92 -11.76
CA THR A 192 9.71 1.86 -11.15
C THR A 192 8.84 0.76 -10.58
N GLY A 193 9.35 -0.46 -10.55
CA GLY A 193 8.74 -1.60 -9.86
C GLY A 193 9.78 -2.68 -9.60
N ASN A 194 9.41 -3.71 -8.84
CA ASN A 194 10.24 -4.87 -8.58
C ASN A 194 9.51 -6.12 -9.08
N LEU A 195 10.00 -6.73 -10.16
CA LEU A 195 9.47 -8.00 -10.66
C LEU A 195 10.08 -9.14 -9.85
N CYS A 196 9.25 -10.01 -9.30
CA CYS A 196 9.70 -11.18 -8.56
C CYS A 196 9.54 -12.47 -9.36
N ILE A 197 10.59 -13.30 -9.30
CA ILE A 197 10.64 -14.62 -9.90
C ILE A 197 10.89 -15.62 -8.78
N THR A 198 9.90 -16.45 -8.50
CA THR A 198 10.06 -17.58 -7.57
C THR A 198 10.54 -18.82 -8.32
N SER A 199 11.42 -19.59 -7.70
CA SER A 199 11.95 -20.83 -8.26
C SER A 199 12.17 -21.85 -7.14
N ASN A 200 11.84 -23.10 -7.41
CA ASN A 200 12.15 -24.22 -6.53
C ASN A 200 13.50 -24.89 -6.88
N ASP A 201 14.41 -24.16 -7.52
CA ASP A 201 15.77 -24.63 -7.78
C ASP A 201 16.52 -24.81 -6.45
N PRO A 202 17.00 -26.02 -6.11
CA PRO A 202 17.74 -26.25 -4.87
C PRO A 202 19.07 -25.49 -4.82
N ASP A 203 19.61 -25.06 -5.96
CA ASP A 203 20.75 -24.15 -6.02
C ASP A 203 20.21 -22.71 -6.02
N ALA A 204 20.23 -22.06 -4.86
CA ALA A 204 19.82 -20.68 -4.75
C ALA A 204 20.58 -19.79 -5.75
N GLY A 205 19.84 -19.06 -6.58
CA GLY A 205 20.38 -18.31 -7.71
C GLY A 205 21.39 -17.22 -7.32
N PRO A 206 22.03 -16.57 -8.30
CA PRO A 206 22.95 -15.47 -8.04
C PRO A 206 22.18 -14.27 -7.50
N GLY A 207 22.18 -14.03 -6.17
CA GLY A 207 21.64 -12.79 -5.62
C GLY A 207 21.38 -12.75 -4.12
N ASN A 208 20.86 -13.83 -3.51
CA ASN A 208 20.41 -13.73 -2.10
C ASN A 208 20.30 -15.07 -1.35
N GLY A 209 20.60 -16.22 -1.96
CA GLY A 209 20.51 -17.50 -1.24
C GLY A 209 19.07 -17.96 -0.96
N THR A 210 18.07 -17.44 -1.69
CA THR A 210 16.65 -17.80 -1.52
C THR A 210 16.01 -18.28 -2.82
N ASP A 211 14.81 -18.87 -2.70
CA ASP A 211 13.93 -19.29 -3.80
C ASP A 211 13.27 -18.11 -4.55
N LEU A 212 13.68 -16.87 -4.25
CA LEU A 212 13.08 -15.64 -4.76
C LEU A 212 14.14 -14.73 -5.38
N VAL A 213 14.04 -14.44 -6.68
CA VAL A 213 14.87 -13.46 -7.38
C VAL A 213 14.06 -12.18 -7.61
N ILE A 214 14.61 -11.05 -7.13
CA ILE A 214 14.01 -9.72 -7.30
C ILE A 214 14.71 -9.01 -8.45
N VAL A 215 13.95 -8.54 -9.43
CA VAL A 215 14.42 -7.83 -10.62
C VAL A 215 13.85 -6.41 -10.60
N PRO A 216 14.65 -5.39 -10.24
CA PRO A 216 14.24 -4.00 -10.36
C PRO A 216 13.99 -3.66 -11.83
N VAL A 217 12.82 -3.08 -12.12
CA VAL A 217 12.40 -2.64 -13.45
C VAL A 217 12.18 -1.13 -13.44
N THR A 218 12.58 -0.47 -14.53
CA THR A 218 12.42 0.97 -14.70
C THR A 218 12.01 1.28 -16.13
N LEU A 219 10.90 2.01 -16.28
CA LEU A 219 10.45 2.59 -17.53
C LEU A 219 10.64 4.11 -17.45
N THR A 220 11.38 4.68 -18.39
CA THR A 220 11.46 6.14 -18.54
C THR A 220 10.66 6.54 -19.76
N VAL A 221 9.56 7.25 -19.55
CA VAL A 221 8.77 7.90 -20.59
C VAL A 221 9.35 9.28 -20.79
N ARG A 222 9.57 9.69 -22.04
CA ARG A 222 10.06 11.02 -22.41
C ARG A 222 9.12 11.63 -23.44
N PRO A 223 8.96 12.97 -23.48
CA PRO A 223 8.25 13.60 -24.57
C PRO A 223 8.95 13.27 -25.90
N PRO A 224 8.20 13.21 -27.02
CA PRO A 224 8.81 13.07 -28.32
C PRO A 224 9.79 14.21 -28.54
N THR A 225 11.04 13.89 -28.92
CA THR A 225 12.01 14.91 -29.32
C THR A 225 11.44 15.66 -30.51
N ALA A 226 11.13 16.95 -30.33
CA ALA A 226 10.65 17.78 -31.43
C ALA A 226 11.73 17.87 -32.51
N VAL A 227 11.45 17.33 -33.70
CA VAL A 227 12.29 17.56 -34.88
C VAL A 227 11.92 18.94 -35.41
N VAL A 228 12.76 19.93 -35.14
CA VAL A 228 12.63 21.25 -35.76
C VAL A 228 13.15 21.15 -37.19
N VAL A 229 12.26 21.07 -38.17
CA VAL A 229 12.64 21.16 -39.58
C VAL A 229 12.79 22.64 -39.93
N THR A 230 14.02 23.17 -39.84
CA THR A 230 14.30 24.59 -40.11
C THR A 230 14.34 24.92 -41.59
N ASN A 231 14.50 23.93 -42.47
CA ASN A 231 14.73 24.11 -43.91
C ASN A 231 13.77 23.26 -44.76
N LEU A 232 12.46 23.34 -44.51
CA LEU A 232 11.50 22.89 -45.52
C LEU A 232 11.40 23.99 -46.60
N ALA A 233 12.37 24.02 -47.52
CA ALA A 233 12.20 24.78 -48.75
C ALA A 233 11.17 24.03 -49.59
N ALA A 234 9.97 24.59 -49.73
CA ALA A 234 9.05 24.14 -50.75
C ALA A 234 9.66 24.51 -52.11
N GLU A 235 10.25 23.54 -52.82
CA GLU A 235 10.24 23.65 -54.27
C GLU A 235 8.77 23.56 -54.69
N SER A 236 8.24 24.65 -55.22
CA SER A 236 6.92 24.66 -55.84
C SER A 236 6.96 23.76 -57.07
N ALA A 237 6.62 22.49 -56.90
CA ALA A 237 6.16 21.67 -58.00
C ALA A 237 4.68 22.00 -58.21
N ASP A 238 4.32 22.47 -59.41
CA ASP A 238 2.93 22.69 -59.80
C ASP A 238 2.14 21.39 -59.60
N LEU A 239 1.18 21.40 -58.67
CA LEU A 239 0.23 20.31 -58.54
C LEU A 239 -0.76 20.38 -59.70
N PRO A 240 -1.02 19.29 -60.44
CA PRO A 240 -2.12 19.27 -61.39
C PRO A 240 -3.44 19.55 -60.66
N ALA A 241 -4.34 20.30 -61.32
CA ALA A 241 -5.60 20.72 -60.74
C ALA A 241 -6.39 19.53 -60.16
N GLY A 242 -6.50 19.46 -58.83
CA GLY A 242 -7.25 18.43 -58.10
C GLY A 242 -6.50 17.69 -56.98
N GLY A 243 -5.21 17.92 -56.78
CA GLY A 243 -4.45 17.27 -55.68
C GLY A 243 -4.64 17.95 -54.32
N THR A 244 -5.04 17.21 -53.29
CA THR A 244 -5.01 17.65 -51.88
C THR A 244 -3.67 17.29 -51.23
N ALA A 245 -3.09 18.21 -50.46
CA ALA A 245 -1.85 17.95 -49.72
C ALA A 245 -2.10 16.99 -48.55
N ALA A 246 -1.34 15.88 -48.50
CA ALA A 246 -1.35 14.96 -47.37
C ALA A 246 -0.45 15.52 -46.25
N ALA A 247 -1.02 15.82 -45.09
CA ALA A 247 -0.24 16.13 -43.90
C ALA A 247 0.48 14.86 -43.42
N VAL A 248 1.81 14.91 -43.38
CA VAL A 248 2.63 13.83 -42.80
C VAL A 248 2.53 13.93 -41.29
N SER A 249 1.75 13.04 -40.66
CA SER A 249 1.71 12.89 -39.20
C SER A 249 2.81 11.92 -38.77
N ALA A 250 3.77 12.39 -37.98
CA ALA A 250 4.85 11.57 -37.44
C ALA A 250 4.36 10.82 -36.18
N PHE A 251 4.22 9.49 -36.27
CA PHE A 251 4.11 8.64 -35.09
C PHE A 251 5.52 8.22 -34.64
N LEU A 252 5.90 8.55 -33.41
CA LEU A 252 7.17 8.15 -32.79
C LEU A 252 6.89 6.96 -31.84
N ALA A 253 7.45 5.78 -32.14
CA ALA A 253 7.42 4.63 -31.24
C ALA A 253 8.58 4.72 -30.22
N ALA A 254 8.27 4.52 -28.93
CA ALA A 254 9.24 4.51 -27.84
C ALA A 254 10.24 3.35 -27.95
N LEU A 255 11.49 3.57 -27.53
CA LEU A 255 12.55 2.57 -27.53
C LEU A 255 12.18 1.35 -26.66
N LEU A 256 12.02 0.20 -27.30
CA LEU A 256 11.90 -1.11 -26.67
C LEU A 256 13.30 -1.58 -26.22
N THR A 257 13.56 -1.61 -24.90
CA THR A 257 14.73 -2.33 -24.37
C THR A 257 14.27 -3.72 -23.91
N VAL A 258 14.53 -4.74 -24.73
CA VAL A 258 14.26 -6.14 -24.35
C VAL A 258 15.35 -6.59 -23.37
N VAL A 259 14.99 -6.79 -22.09
CA VAL A 259 15.86 -7.45 -21.12
C VAL A 259 15.59 -8.95 -21.20
N VAL A 260 16.50 -9.70 -21.83
CA VAL A 260 16.45 -11.18 -21.82
C VAL A 260 17.10 -11.67 -20.51
N VAL A 261 16.29 -12.05 -19.53
CA VAL A 261 16.79 -12.73 -18.33
C VAL A 261 16.86 -14.23 -18.62
N SER A 262 18.07 -14.78 -18.67
CA SER A 262 18.31 -16.22 -18.82
C SER A 262 18.54 -16.86 -17.44
N TYR A 263 17.61 -17.69 -16.99
CA TYR A 263 17.79 -18.49 -15.76
C TYR A 263 18.33 -19.88 -16.12
N ARG A 264 19.31 -20.40 -15.36
CA ARG A 264 19.98 -21.68 -15.64
C ARG A 264 19.97 -22.59 -14.42
N GLN A 265 19.18 -23.66 -14.47
CA GLN A 265 19.34 -24.77 -13.52
C GLN A 265 20.63 -25.54 -13.81
N ARG A 266 21.51 -25.75 -12.82
CA ARG A 266 22.72 -26.57 -12.97
C ARG A 266 22.45 -28.02 -12.57
N ARG A 267 23.01 -28.96 -13.32
CA ARG A 267 22.96 -30.40 -13.00
C ARG A 267 23.77 -30.68 -11.74
N GLN A 268 23.16 -31.27 -10.71
CA GLN A 268 23.92 -31.94 -9.66
C GLN A 268 24.66 -33.15 -10.25
N ARG A 269 25.97 -33.22 -10.03
CA ARG A 269 26.73 -34.46 -10.21
C ARG A 269 26.37 -35.36 -9.02
N ARG A 270 25.79 -36.52 -9.33
CA ARG A 270 25.63 -37.62 -8.37
C ARG A 270 26.98 -38.10 -7.85
#